data_AF-A0A1I2CYA5-F1
#
_entry.id   AF-A0A1I2CYA5-F1
#
_cell.length_a   1.000
_cell.length_b   1.000
_cell.length_c   1.000
_cell.angle_alpha   90.00
_cell.angle_beta   90.00
_cell.angle_gamma   90.00
#
_symmetry.space_group_name_H-M   'P 1'
#
loop_
_entity.id
_entity.type
_entity.pdbx_description
1 polymer ?
#
loop_
_entity_poly.entity_id
_entity_poly.type
_entity_poly.pdbx_seq_one_letter_code
_entity_poly.pdbx_strand_id
1 'polypeptide(L)'
;MDYIRDYTMYAAIFGWFSFCWFGWAQERPKASWRKYIGIASGVALLVCLLGVYLSIHNWNEPSVLSDNASFKTYLITVYIEFAVAGAGAFLLIRKKAKEHIAPWIAFIVGIHFIGLVSVFDDASLYILAVLLVAVSILAVIAAPKLQVASSAITGIGSGTVLFGYAVLGLIRYLAV
;
A
#
# COMPACT_ATOMS: atom_id res chain seq x y z
N MET A 1 6.79 -16.96 1.82
CA MET A 1 7.92 -16.04 1.61
C MET A 1 8.95 -16.36 2.67
N ASP A 2 10.13 -16.80 2.26
CA ASP A 2 11.14 -17.36 3.17
C ASP A 2 12.48 -16.60 3.12
N TYR A 3 12.52 -15.45 2.44
CA TYR A 3 13.76 -14.73 2.19
C TYR A 3 13.88 -13.48 3.07
N ILE A 4 14.99 -13.38 3.81
CA ILE A 4 15.30 -12.26 4.70
C ILE A 4 15.27 -10.91 3.96
N ARG A 5 15.85 -10.84 2.76
CA ARG A 5 15.85 -9.60 1.94
C ARG A 5 14.43 -9.18 1.55
N ASP A 6 13.54 -10.13 1.31
CA ASP A 6 12.16 -9.82 0.95
C ASP A 6 11.41 -9.25 2.15
N TYR A 7 11.64 -9.73 3.37
CA TYR A 7 11.05 -9.14 4.58
C TYR A 7 11.46 -7.67 4.81
N THR A 8 12.74 -7.34 4.62
CA THR A 8 13.22 -5.97 4.79
C THR A 8 12.73 -5.05 3.66
N MET A 9 12.65 -5.58 2.42
CA MET A 9 12.05 -4.86 1.28
C MET A 9 10.55 -4.64 1.48
N TYR A 10 9.85 -5.60 2.09
CA TYR A 10 8.44 -5.49 2.45
C TYR A 10 8.21 -4.32 3.42
N ALA A 11 9.05 -4.21 4.46
CA ALA A 11 9.03 -3.10 5.41
C ALA A 11 9.31 -1.75 4.71
N ALA A 12 10.31 -1.71 3.82
CA ALA A 12 10.65 -0.51 3.06
C ALA A 12 9.49 -0.04 2.17
N ILE A 13 9.00 -0.93 1.30
CA ILE A 13 8.00 -0.62 0.28
C ILE A 13 6.66 -0.27 0.93
N PHE A 14 6.20 -1.06 1.90
CA PHE A 14 4.92 -0.78 2.55
C PHE A 14 5.00 0.40 3.52
N GLY A 15 6.15 0.66 4.14
CA GLY A 15 6.38 1.90 4.88
C GLY A 15 6.26 3.12 3.97
N TRP A 16 6.88 3.07 2.78
CA TRP A 16 6.79 4.15 1.78
C TRP A 16 5.36 4.38 1.32
N PHE A 17 4.64 3.32 0.92
CA PHE A 17 3.27 3.48 0.47
C PHE A 17 2.34 3.90 1.60
N SER A 18 2.57 3.41 2.83
CA SER A 18 1.84 3.89 4.00
C SER A 18 1.99 5.40 4.19
N PHE A 19 3.23 5.91 4.13
CA PHE A 19 3.52 7.34 4.16
C PHE A 19 2.77 8.12 3.07
N CYS A 20 2.80 7.63 1.82
CA CYS A 20 2.08 8.24 0.69
C CYS A 20 0.56 8.27 0.90
N TRP A 21 -0.04 7.18 1.38
CA TRP A 21 -1.48 7.11 1.65
C TRP A 21 -1.88 8.04 2.81
N PHE A 22 -1.05 8.15 3.86
CA PHE A 22 -1.27 9.19 4.88
C PHE A 22 -1.11 10.61 4.32
N GLY A 23 -0.30 10.81 3.27
CA GLY A 23 -0.28 12.07 2.51
C GLY A 23 -1.62 12.38 1.85
N TRP A 24 -2.23 11.41 1.17
CA TRP A 24 -3.60 11.54 0.63
C TRP A 24 -4.65 11.77 1.71
N ALA A 25 -4.44 11.21 2.91
CA ALA A 25 -5.34 11.41 4.03
C ALA A 25 -5.46 12.89 4.47
N GLN A 26 -4.52 13.74 4.06
CA GLN A 26 -4.50 15.17 4.39
C GLN A 26 -5.42 16.02 3.50
N GLU A 27 -6.05 15.44 2.49
CA GLU A 27 -7.06 16.13 1.70
C GLU A 27 -8.35 16.31 2.52
N ARG A 28 -8.59 17.53 3.01
CA ARG A 28 -9.79 17.92 3.79
C ARG A 28 -10.19 16.91 4.90
N PRO A 29 -9.28 16.47 5.79
CA PRO A 29 -9.66 15.71 6.98
C PRO A 29 -10.27 16.62 8.04
N LYS A 30 -10.94 16.03 9.04
CA LYS A 30 -11.36 16.77 10.24
C LYS A 30 -10.14 17.38 10.93
N ALA A 31 -10.30 18.58 11.49
CA ALA A 31 -9.20 19.31 12.11
C ALA A 31 -8.51 18.51 13.23
N SER A 32 -9.28 17.76 14.03
CA SER A 32 -8.77 16.92 15.12
C SER A 32 -7.94 15.73 14.64
N TRP A 33 -8.05 15.31 13.37
CA TRP A 33 -7.32 14.16 12.82
C TRP A 33 -5.93 14.52 12.30
N ARG A 34 -5.75 15.77 11.86
CA ARG A 34 -4.54 16.24 11.14
C ARG A 34 -3.25 15.91 11.87
N LYS A 35 -3.20 16.15 13.19
CA LYS A 35 -2.01 15.87 14.01
C LYS A 35 -1.66 14.38 14.01
N TYR A 36 -2.66 13.51 14.10
CA TYR A 36 -2.45 12.07 14.16
C TYR A 36 -2.04 11.50 12.80
N ILE A 37 -2.63 12.02 11.71
CA ILE A 37 -2.23 11.67 10.33
C ILE A 37 -0.76 12.07 10.10
N GLY A 38 -0.36 13.26 10.55
CA GLY A 38 1.03 13.72 10.45
C GLY A 38 2.00 12.84 11.23
N ILE A 39 1.68 12.48 12.48
CA ILE A 39 2.48 11.55 13.28
C ILE A 39 2.59 10.18 12.60
N ALA A 40 1.46 9.62 12.16
CA ALA A 40 1.42 8.32 11.49
C ALA A 40 2.26 8.31 10.19
N SER A 41 2.18 9.40 9.42
CA SER A 41 3.02 9.62 8.24
C SER A 41 4.51 9.61 8.60
N GLY A 42 4.92 10.38 9.61
CA GLY A 42 6.31 10.39 10.09
C GLY A 42 6.81 9.02 10.55
N VAL A 43 6.01 8.28 11.33
CA VAL A 43 6.35 6.93 11.78
C VAL A 43 6.45 5.95 10.61
N ALA A 44 5.53 6.00 9.65
CA ALA A 44 5.58 5.17 8.44
C ALA A 44 6.85 5.43 7.62
N LEU A 45 7.28 6.69 7.51
CA LEU A 45 8.54 7.06 6.87
C LEU A 45 9.75 6.50 7.62
N LEU A 46 9.76 6.55 8.97
CA LEU A 46 10.86 5.98 9.75
C LEU A 46 10.97 4.45 9.55
N VAL A 47 9.85 3.74 9.54
CA VAL A 47 9.82 2.30 9.23
C VAL A 47 10.32 2.02 7.81
N CYS A 48 9.91 2.84 6.84
CA CYS A 48 10.41 2.77 5.47
C CYS A 48 11.94 2.88 5.43
N LEU A 49 12.50 3.92 6.06
CA LEU A 49 13.94 4.18 6.06
C LEU A 49 14.72 3.07 6.76
N LEU A 50 14.18 2.52 7.86
CA LEU A 50 14.76 1.35 8.52
C LEU A 50 14.74 0.14 7.60
N GLY A 51 13.63 -0.13 6.91
CA GLY A 51 13.53 -1.21 5.92
C GLY A 51 14.56 -1.05 4.80
N VAL A 52 14.72 0.17 4.26
CA VAL A 52 15.75 0.48 3.24
C VAL A 52 17.15 0.18 3.77
N TYR A 53 17.47 0.67 4.97
CA TYR A 53 18.77 0.41 5.60
C TYR A 53 19.05 -1.09 5.75
N LEU A 54 18.09 -1.85 6.27
CA LEU A 54 18.23 -3.29 6.44
C LEU A 54 18.33 -4.02 5.10
N SER A 55 17.57 -3.61 4.09
CA SER A 55 17.65 -4.18 2.74
C SER A 55 19.01 -3.96 2.08
N ILE A 56 19.64 -2.80 2.29
CA ILE A 56 21.02 -2.55 1.82
C ILE A 56 22.00 -3.46 2.55
N HIS A 57 21.81 -3.66 3.86
CA HIS A 57 22.68 -4.52 4.65
C HIS A 57 22.57 -6.01 4.27
N ASN A 58 21.37 -6.44 3.84
CA ASN A 58 21.08 -7.83 3.42
C ASN A 58 21.02 -7.96 1.88
N TRP A 59 21.69 -7.08 1.13
CA TRP A 59 21.52 -7.01 -0.33
C TRP A 59 21.89 -8.30 -1.06
N ASN A 60 22.92 -9.00 -0.56
CA ASN A 60 23.44 -10.23 -1.14
C ASN A 60 22.62 -11.48 -0.75
N GLU A 61 21.65 -11.34 0.16
CA GLU A 61 20.76 -12.45 0.51
C GLU A 61 19.82 -12.80 -0.66
N PRO A 62 19.41 -14.06 -0.78
CA PRO A 62 18.47 -14.47 -1.81
C PRO A 62 17.11 -13.78 -1.66
N SER A 63 16.32 -13.83 -2.72
CA SER A 63 15.00 -13.18 -2.83
C SER A 63 14.22 -13.82 -3.95
N VAL A 64 12.90 -13.90 -3.78
CA VAL A 64 11.95 -14.38 -4.80
C VAL A 64 12.22 -13.73 -6.16
N LEU A 65 12.46 -12.43 -6.17
CA LEU A 65 12.62 -11.64 -7.41
C LEU A 65 13.98 -11.82 -8.09
N SER A 66 14.87 -12.64 -7.51
CA SER A 66 16.10 -13.06 -8.19
C SER A 66 15.82 -14.11 -9.27
N ASP A 67 14.65 -14.76 -9.23
CA ASP A 67 14.17 -15.61 -10.32
C ASP A 67 13.55 -14.79 -11.45
N ASN A 68 13.99 -15.08 -12.69
CA ASN A 68 13.56 -14.33 -13.88
C ASN A 68 12.06 -14.50 -14.19
N ALA A 69 11.48 -15.66 -13.91
CA ALA A 69 10.07 -15.91 -14.22
C ALA A 69 9.15 -15.17 -13.22
N SER A 70 9.49 -15.21 -11.93
CA SER A 70 8.83 -14.44 -10.87
C SER A 70 8.94 -12.93 -11.12
N PHE A 71 10.14 -12.44 -11.47
CA PHE A 71 10.35 -11.03 -11.78
C PHE A 71 9.55 -10.56 -13.00
N LYS A 72 9.50 -11.37 -14.07
CA LYS A 72 8.72 -11.07 -15.26
C LYS A 72 7.22 -11.02 -14.96
N THR A 73 6.72 -12.00 -14.21
CA THR A 73 5.30 -12.06 -13.79
C THR A 73 4.94 -10.84 -12.96
N TYR A 74 5.80 -10.48 -11.99
CA TYR A 74 5.65 -9.27 -11.19
C TYR A 74 5.52 -8.01 -12.06
N LEU A 75 6.45 -7.79 -13.00
CA LEU A 75 6.43 -6.60 -13.85
C LEU A 75 5.19 -6.52 -14.75
N ILE A 76 4.78 -7.64 -15.36
CA ILE A 76 3.59 -7.68 -16.22
C ILE A 76 2.35 -7.27 -15.41
N THR A 77 2.17 -7.84 -14.23
CA THR A 77 1.07 -7.52 -13.32
C THR A 77 1.07 -6.03 -12.98
N VAL A 78 2.21 -5.48 -12.56
CA VAL A 78 2.36 -4.05 -12.22
C VAL A 78 1.98 -3.15 -13.40
N TYR A 79 2.49 -3.41 -14.60
CA TYR A 79 2.24 -2.53 -15.75
C TYR A 79 0.78 -2.56 -16.20
N ILE A 80 0.14 -3.74 -16.22
CA ILE A 80 -1.27 -3.87 -16.57
C ILE A 80 -2.12 -3.09 -15.56
N GLU A 81 -1.87 -3.28 -14.27
CA GLU A 81 -2.68 -2.65 -13.22
C GLU A 81 -2.42 -1.14 -13.14
N PHE A 82 -1.19 -0.69 -13.36
CA PHE A 82 -0.89 0.73 -13.48
C PHE A 82 -1.65 1.38 -14.65
N ALA A 83 -1.72 0.71 -15.80
CA ALA A 83 -2.50 1.18 -16.95
C ALA A 83 -4.00 1.25 -16.63
N VAL A 84 -4.56 0.21 -15.99
CA VAL A 84 -5.97 0.18 -15.58
C VAL A 84 -6.28 1.26 -14.54
N ALA A 85 -5.41 1.43 -13.54
CA ALA A 85 -5.50 2.46 -12.53
C ALA A 85 -5.54 3.86 -13.16
N GLY A 86 -4.58 4.15 -14.04
CA GLY A 86 -4.48 5.42 -14.77
C GLY A 86 -5.67 5.68 -15.67
N ALA A 87 -6.12 4.69 -16.44
CA ALA A 87 -7.29 4.80 -17.31
C ALA A 87 -8.58 5.10 -16.51
N GLY A 88 -8.80 4.39 -15.40
CA GLY A 88 -9.96 4.65 -14.54
C GLY A 88 -9.90 6.03 -13.89
N ALA A 89 -8.74 6.47 -13.41
CA ALA A 89 -8.55 7.82 -12.87
C ALA A 89 -8.83 8.91 -13.94
N PHE A 90 -8.35 8.71 -15.17
CA PHE A 90 -8.63 9.61 -16.29
C PHE A 90 -10.13 9.72 -16.58
N LEU A 91 -10.85 8.59 -16.62
CA LEU A 91 -12.30 8.57 -16.81
C LEU A 91 -13.05 9.29 -15.68
N LEU A 92 -12.64 9.12 -14.43
CA LEU A 92 -13.21 9.82 -13.28
C LEU A 92 -13.01 11.33 -13.37
N ILE A 93 -11.81 11.78 -13.77
CA ILE A 93 -11.54 13.20 -14.02
C ILE A 93 -12.46 13.76 -15.11
N ARG A 94 -12.59 13.04 -16.24
CA ARG A 94 -13.46 13.43 -17.36
C ARG A 94 -14.93 13.55 -16.95
N LYS A 95 -15.38 12.70 -16.04
CA LYS A 95 -16.74 12.69 -15.48
C LYS A 95 -16.95 13.66 -14.31
N LYS A 96 -15.96 14.48 -13.96
CA LYS A 96 -15.98 15.39 -12.79
C LYS A 96 -16.20 14.68 -11.44
N ALA A 97 -15.81 13.40 -11.36
CA ALA A 97 -15.96 12.53 -10.19
C ALA A 97 -14.62 12.30 -9.50
N LYS A 98 -13.84 13.37 -9.29
CA LYS A 98 -12.44 13.31 -8.84
C LYS A 98 -12.32 12.75 -7.41
N GLU A 99 -13.35 12.92 -6.61
CA GLU A 99 -13.49 12.39 -5.26
C GLU A 99 -13.43 10.86 -5.19
N HIS A 100 -13.60 10.15 -6.31
CA HIS A 100 -13.51 8.68 -6.37
C HIS A 100 -12.15 8.18 -6.86
N ILE A 101 -11.24 9.06 -7.27
CA ILE A 101 -9.90 8.65 -7.74
C ILE A 101 -9.18 7.88 -6.64
N ALA A 102 -9.19 8.40 -5.41
CA ALA A 102 -8.45 7.77 -4.34
C ALA A 102 -8.96 6.36 -3.99
N PRO A 103 -10.27 6.16 -3.75
CA PRO A 103 -10.86 4.83 -3.63
C PRO A 103 -10.57 3.92 -4.82
N TRP A 104 -10.66 4.42 -6.06
CA TRP A 104 -10.38 3.64 -7.26
C TRP A 104 -8.95 3.09 -7.27
N ILE A 105 -7.96 3.94 -6.98
CA ILE A 105 -6.57 3.50 -6.91
C ILE A 105 -6.39 2.47 -5.79
N ALA A 106 -6.99 2.67 -4.61
CA ALA A 106 -6.90 1.71 -3.51
C ALA A 106 -7.54 0.36 -3.86
N PHE A 107 -8.62 0.36 -4.64
CA PHE A 107 -9.25 -0.86 -5.14
C PHE A 107 -8.29 -1.64 -6.05
N ILE A 108 -7.69 -0.98 -7.04
CA ILE A 108 -6.74 -1.63 -7.95
C ILE A 108 -5.50 -2.13 -7.20
N VAL A 109 -4.98 -1.36 -6.26
CA VAL A 109 -3.88 -1.80 -5.39
C VAL A 109 -4.29 -2.99 -4.51
N GLY A 110 -5.54 -3.08 -4.07
CA GLY A 110 -6.04 -4.28 -3.38
C GLY A 110 -6.02 -5.51 -4.30
N ILE A 111 -6.50 -5.38 -5.53
CA ILE A 111 -6.47 -6.46 -6.53
C ILE A 111 -5.04 -6.87 -6.90
N HIS A 112 -4.12 -5.90 -6.99
CA HIS A 112 -2.69 -6.14 -7.23
C HIS A 112 -2.11 -7.20 -6.29
N PHE A 113 -2.44 -7.12 -5.01
CA PHE A 113 -1.92 -8.07 -4.03
C PHE A 113 -2.44 -9.50 -4.21
N ILE A 114 -3.59 -9.71 -4.86
CA ILE A 114 -4.06 -11.05 -5.24
C ILE A 114 -3.08 -11.68 -6.24
N GLY A 115 -2.68 -10.92 -7.27
CA GLY A 115 -1.72 -11.38 -8.27
C GLY A 115 -0.32 -11.61 -7.69
N LEU A 116 0.03 -10.89 -6.63
CA LEU A 116 1.33 -11.04 -5.96
C LEU A 116 1.44 -12.26 -5.02
N VAL A 117 0.32 -12.87 -4.62
CA VAL A 117 0.35 -14.07 -3.75
C VAL A 117 1.22 -15.16 -4.37
N SER A 118 1.02 -15.46 -5.65
CA SER A 118 1.75 -16.53 -6.33
C SER A 118 3.21 -16.17 -6.64
N VAL A 119 3.51 -14.87 -6.75
CA VAL A 119 4.88 -14.40 -6.95
C VAL A 119 5.68 -14.61 -5.66
N PHE A 120 5.20 -14.08 -4.54
CA PHE A 120 5.94 -14.08 -3.27
C PHE A 120 5.71 -15.30 -2.37
N ASP A 121 4.80 -16.19 -2.79
CA ASP A 121 4.35 -17.34 -2.02
C ASP A 121 3.95 -16.94 -0.58
N ASP A 122 3.12 -15.90 -0.47
CA ASP A 122 2.68 -15.34 0.81
C ASP A 122 1.16 -15.17 0.84
N ALA A 123 0.46 -16.14 1.45
CA ALA A 123 -0.98 -16.12 1.60
C ALA A 123 -1.51 -14.93 2.41
N SER A 124 -0.67 -14.29 3.23
CA SER A 124 -1.08 -13.07 3.95
C SER A 124 -1.44 -11.93 3.00
N LEU A 125 -0.97 -11.96 1.75
CA LEU A 125 -1.33 -10.97 0.73
C LEU A 125 -2.81 -11.02 0.33
N TYR A 126 -3.51 -12.16 0.50
CA TYR A 126 -4.97 -12.21 0.34
C TYR A 126 -5.69 -11.36 1.39
N ILE A 127 -5.21 -11.39 2.64
CA ILE A 127 -5.78 -10.58 3.71
C ILE A 127 -5.53 -9.09 3.42
N LEU A 128 -4.32 -8.74 2.97
CA LEU A 128 -3.99 -7.38 2.54
C LEU A 128 -4.92 -6.90 1.43
N ALA A 129 -5.13 -7.73 0.41
CA ALA A 129 -6.03 -7.44 -0.69
C ALA A 129 -7.46 -7.16 -0.21
N VAL A 130 -8.02 -8.05 0.62
CA VAL A 130 -9.38 -7.90 1.17
C VAL A 130 -9.50 -6.62 1.98
N LEU A 131 -8.51 -6.30 2.83
CA LEU A 131 -8.51 -5.10 3.65
C LEU A 131 -8.49 -3.83 2.79
N LEU A 132 -7.67 -3.77 1.74
CA LEU A 132 -7.59 -2.59 0.87
C LEU A 132 -8.83 -2.41 -0.01
N VAL A 133 -9.38 -3.50 -0.53
CA VAL A 133 -10.68 -3.48 -1.23
C VAL A 133 -11.79 -3.00 -0.30
N ALA A 134 -11.84 -3.52 0.93
CA ALA A 134 -12.80 -3.08 1.93
C ALA A 134 -12.64 -1.59 2.26
N VAL A 135 -11.41 -1.10 2.46
CA VAL A 135 -11.13 0.34 2.66
C VAL A 135 -11.65 1.17 1.50
N SER A 136 -11.42 0.75 0.25
CA SER A 136 -11.91 1.45 -0.94
C SER A 136 -13.43 1.62 -0.92
N ILE A 137 -14.16 0.52 -0.69
CA ILE A 137 -15.63 0.52 -0.64
C ILE A 137 -16.13 1.38 0.53
N LEU A 138 -15.56 1.18 1.73
CA LEU A 138 -15.95 1.92 2.93
C LEU A 138 -15.69 3.41 2.80
N ALA A 139 -14.62 3.83 2.12
CA ALA A 139 -14.31 5.24 1.91
C ALA A 139 -15.40 5.96 1.11
N VAL A 140 -15.92 5.33 0.05
CA VAL A 140 -17.01 5.87 -0.77
C VAL A 140 -18.29 6.05 0.05
N ILE A 141 -18.55 5.15 0.99
CA ILE A 141 -19.77 5.17 1.82
C ILE A 141 -19.64 6.12 3.01
N ALA A 142 -18.49 6.13 3.67
CA ALA A 142 -18.27 6.83 4.94
C ALA A 142 -17.90 8.30 4.76
N ALA A 143 -17.12 8.65 3.73
CA ALA A 143 -16.62 10.02 3.56
C ALA A 143 -17.73 11.07 3.43
N PRO A 144 -18.83 10.83 2.66
CA PRO A 144 -19.95 11.76 2.60
C PRO A 144 -20.64 11.95 3.97
N LYS A 145 -20.85 10.85 4.71
CA LYS A 145 -21.47 10.86 6.04
C LYS A 145 -20.63 11.63 7.07
N LEU A 146 -19.31 11.57 6.92
CA LEU A 146 -18.35 12.24 7.79
C LEU A 146 -17.98 13.65 7.31
N GLN A 147 -18.50 14.08 6.16
CA GLN A 147 -18.22 15.37 5.51
C GLN A 147 -16.72 15.64 5.28
N VAL A 148 -15.96 14.61 4.91
CA VAL A 148 -14.52 14.70 4.57
C VAL A 148 -14.30 14.32 3.10
N ALA A 149 -13.07 14.43 2.58
CA ALA A 149 -12.77 13.88 1.27
C ALA A 149 -12.70 12.35 1.32
N SER A 150 -13.06 11.65 0.24
CA SER A 150 -12.93 10.19 0.18
C SER A 150 -11.49 9.75 0.37
N SER A 151 -10.55 10.50 -0.20
CA SER A 151 -9.10 10.35 0.00
C SER A 151 -8.66 10.45 1.46
N ALA A 152 -9.37 11.22 2.30
CA ALA A 152 -9.12 11.25 3.75
C ALA A 152 -9.32 9.86 4.36
N ILE A 153 -10.46 9.22 4.06
CA ILE A 153 -10.79 7.89 4.60
C ILE A 153 -9.96 6.80 3.94
N THR A 154 -9.82 6.84 2.62
CA THR A 154 -8.98 5.89 1.88
C THR A 154 -7.53 5.96 2.35
N GLY A 155 -6.98 7.16 2.52
CA GLY A 155 -5.61 7.37 2.98
C GLY A 155 -5.35 6.85 4.39
N ILE A 156 -6.26 7.13 5.34
CA ILE A 156 -6.16 6.59 6.70
C ILE A 156 -6.24 5.07 6.68
N GLY A 157 -7.22 4.50 5.98
CA GLY A 157 -7.42 3.05 5.93
C GLY A 157 -6.25 2.33 5.27
N SER A 158 -5.92 2.70 4.03
CA SER A 158 -4.85 2.06 3.25
C SER A 158 -3.49 2.27 3.90
N GLY A 159 -3.23 3.49 4.41
CA GLY A 159 -2.00 3.81 5.12
C GLY A 159 -1.81 2.96 6.37
N THR A 160 -2.87 2.76 7.15
CA THR A 160 -2.82 1.93 8.37
C THR A 160 -2.62 0.45 8.05
N VAL A 161 -3.36 -0.08 7.07
CA VAL A 161 -3.24 -1.49 6.65
C VAL A 161 -1.82 -1.77 6.16
N LEU A 162 -1.29 -0.94 5.26
CA LEU A 162 0.08 -1.07 4.74
C LEU A 162 1.13 -0.89 5.83
N PHE A 163 0.92 0.03 6.78
CA PHE A 163 1.81 0.16 7.94
C PHE A 163 1.88 -1.12 8.76
N GLY A 164 0.73 -1.76 9.01
CA GLY A 164 0.68 -3.06 9.70
C GLY A 164 1.52 -4.13 9.00
N TYR A 165 1.46 -4.19 7.67
CA TYR A 165 2.30 -5.11 6.90
C TYR A 165 3.76 -4.70 6.85
N ALA A 166 4.07 -3.40 6.89
CA ALA A 166 5.46 -2.93 6.99
C ALA A 166 6.08 -3.40 8.33
N VAL A 167 5.33 -3.27 9.42
CA VAL A 167 5.74 -3.79 10.74
C VAL A 167 5.82 -5.31 10.74
N LEU A 168 4.88 -6.00 10.10
CA LEU A 168 4.95 -7.47 9.93
C LEU A 168 6.24 -7.90 9.22
N GLY A 169 6.68 -7.16 8.19
CA GLY A 169 7.97 -7.39 7.53
C GLY A 169 9.15 -7.32 8.51
N LEU A 170 9.19 -6.28 9.36
CA LEU A 170 10.21 -6.17 10.40
C LEU A 170 10.13 -7.29 11.45
N ILE A 171 8.93 -7.69 11.86
CA ILE A 171 8.74 -8.79 12.82
C ILE A 171 9.26 -10.10 12.23
N ARG A 172 8.93 -10.39 10.97
CA ARG A 172 9.42 -11.59 10.27
C ARG A 172 10.93 -11.58 10.12
N TYR A 173 11.52 -10.43 9.82
CA TYR A 173 12.98 -10.26 9.77
C TYR A 173 13.65 -10.60 11.12
N LEU A 174 13.09 -10.11 12.23
CA LEU A 174 13.65 -10.34 13.58
C LEU A 174 13.40 -11.74 14.14
N ALA A 175 12.53 -12.53 13.51
CA ALA A 175 12.16 -13.87 13.96
C ALA A 175 13.01 -14.99 13.31
N VAL A 176 13.90 -14.64 12.38
CA VAL A 176 14.84 -15.54 11.70
C VAL A 176 16.25 -15.28 12.21
#